data_AF-A0A6G3PGG3-F1
#
_entry.id   AF-A0A6G3PGG3-F1
#
_cell.length_a   1.000
_cell.length_b   1.000
_cell.length_c   1.000
_cell.angle_alpha   90.00
_cell.angle_beta   90.00
_cell.angle_gamma   90.00
#
_symmetry.space_group_name_H-M   'P 1'
#
loop_
_entity.id
_entity.type
_entity.pdbx_description
1 polymer ?
#
loop_
_entity_poly.entity_id
_entity_poly.type
_entity_poly.pdbx_seq_one_letter_code
_entity_poly.pdbx_strand_id
1 'polypeptide(L)'
;DPGRLLTLGLTAAYVRTAAPPLLHAALNPSPPLTQRAVGGGIRAMIPLQAALAARAGAPVTGLAVMGLVPLARSLARKVSPT
;
A
#
# COMPACT_ATOMS: atom_id res chain seq x y z
N ASP A 1 2.63 -21.84 -10.20
CA ASP A 1 1.25 -21.33 -10.14
C ASP A 1 1.27 -19.80 -10.26
N PRO A 2 0.76 -19.24 -11.37
CA PRO A 2 0.75 -17.80 -11.62
C PRO A 2 -0.06 -17.01 -10.58
N GLY A 3 -1.12 -17.57 -9.98
CA GLY A 3 -1.91 -16.88 -8.96
C GLY A 3 -1.13 -16.67 -7.66
N ARG A 4 -0.27 -17.64 -7.31
CA ARG A 4 0.63 -17.53 -6.15
C ARG A 4 1.72 -16.49 -6.38
N LEU A 5 2.31 -16.43 -7.57
CA LEU A 5 3.30 -15.42 -7.94
C LEU A 5 2.72 -14.01 -7.90
N LEU A 6 1.50 -13.83 -8.43
CA LEU A 6 0.79 -12.57 -8.35
C LEU A 6 0.56 -12.15 -6.89
N THR A 7 0.03 -13.04 -6.06
CA THR A 7 -0.21 -12.78 -4.64
C THR A 7 1.08 -12.35 -3.93
N LEU A 8 2.18 -13.05 -4.17
CA LEU A 8 3.49 -12.70 -3.60
C LEU A 8 3.97 -11.32 -4.07
N GLY A 9 3.82 -11.00 -5.36
CA GLY A 9 4.18 -9.69 -5.91
C GLY A 9 3.36 -8.55 -5.27
N LEU A 10 2.06 -8.76 -5.07
CA LEU A 10 1.17 -7.80 -4.42
C LEU A 10 1.49 -7.62 -2.94
N THR A 11 1.76 -8.72 -2.23
CA THR A 11 2.22 -8.68 -0.82
C THR A 11 3.56 -7.96 -0.70
N ALA A 12 4.51 -8.22 -1.61
CA ALA A 12 5.79 -7.52 -1.62
C ALA A 12 5.61 -6.01 -1.88
N ALA A 13 4.67 -5.62 -2.75
CA ALA A 13 4.31 -4.22 -2.96
C ALA A 13 3.71 -3.59 -1.68
N TYR A 14 2.86 -4.31 -0.95
CA TYR A 14 2.34 -3.85 0.35
C TYR A 14 3.48 -3.63 1.35
N VAL A 15 4.36 -4.62 1.54
CA VAL A 15 5.48 -4.51 2.48
C VAL A 15 6.40 -3.35 2.09
N ARG A 16 6.75 -3.23 0.80
CA ARG A 16 7.62 -2.15 0.30
C ARG A 16 7.03 -0.75 0.54
N THR A 17 5.70 -0.62 0.51
CA THR A 17 5.03 0.69 0.70
C THR A 17 4.78 1.01 2.18
N ALA A 18 4.44 0.02 3.00
CA ALA A 18 4.11 0.21 4.41
C ALA A 18 5.35 0.21 5.33
N ALA A 19 6.34 -0.66 5.08
CA ALA A 19 7.40 -0.92 6.04
C ALA A 19 8.34 0.28 6.30
N PRO A 20 8.86 1.01 5.30
CA PRO A 20 9.81 2.09 5.56
C PRO A 20 9.27 3.20 6.48
N PRO A 21 8.08 3.79 6.23
CA PRO A 21 7.61 4.88 7.09
C PRO A 21 7.14 4.38 8.47
N LEU A 22 6.59 3.16 8.57
CA LEU A 22 6.22 2.55 9.85
C LEU A 22 7.46 2.28 10.71
N LEU A 23 8.49 1.66 10.13
CA LEU A 23 9.73 1.37 10.84
C LEU A 23 10.44 2.67 11.25
N HIS A 24 10.47 3.66 10.37
CA HIS A 24 11.11 4.93 10.69
C HIS A 24 10.40 5.67 11.84
N ALA A 25 9.07 5.68 11.86
CA ALA A 25 8.29 6.26 12.96
C ALA A 25 8.43 5.45 14.27
N ALA A 26 8.51 4.12 14.19
CA ALA A 26 8.71 3.26 15.35
C ALA A 26 10.08 3.46 16.00
N LEU A 27 11.12 3.64 15.17
CA LEU A 27 12.49 3.88 15.64
C LEU A 27 12.74 5.36 16.03
N ASN A 28 12.00 6.31 15.46
CA ASN A 28 12.14 7.74 15.71
C ASN A 28 10.77 8.37 16.00
N PRO A 29 10.24 8.24 17.23
CA PRO A 29 8.90 8.70 17.54
C PRO A 29 8.83 10.23 17.45
N SER A 30 8.04 10.74 16.50
CA SER A 30 7.77 12.18 16.39
C SER A 30 6.47 12.43 15.62
N PRO A 31 5.76 13.55 15.89
CA PRO A 31 4.52 13.89 15.19
C PRO A 31 4.59 13.83 13.65
N PRO A 32 5.59 14.42 12.97
CA PRO A 32 5.64 14.40 11.51
C PRO A 32 5.90 12.99 10.96
N LEU A 33 6.67 12.15 11.66
CA LEU A 33 6.95 10.79 11.22
C LEU A 33 5.74 9.88 11.39
N THR A 34 5.01 10.01 12.51
CA THR A 34 3.76 9.28 12.72
C THR A 34 2.70 9.66 11.70
N GLN A 35 2.55 10.95 11.37
CA GLN A 35 1.63 11.40 10.31
C GLN A 35 1.99 10.82 8.94
N ARG A 36 3.28 10.83 8.57
CA ARG A 36 3.76 10.21 7.33
C ARG A 36 3.50 8.71 7.31
N ALA A 37 3.71 8.02 8.43
CA ALA A 37 3.46 6.60 8.59
C ALA A 37 1.97 6.26 8.43
N VAL A 38 1.07 7.02 9.06
CA VAL A 38 -0.38 6.85 8.92
C VAL A 38 -0.82 7.13 7.47
N GLY A 39 -0.42 8.27 6.91
CA GLY A 39 -0.76 8.61 5.53
C GLY A 39 -0.21 7.59 4.53
N GLY A 40 0.99 7.05 4.78
CA GLY A 40 1.57 5.95 4.01
C GLY A 40 0.79 4.65 4.15
N GLY A 41 0.40 4.29 5.38
CA GLY A 41 -0.39 3.09 5.69
C GLY A 41 -1.76 3.09 5.01
N ILE A 42 -2.46 4.23 4.99
CA ILE A 42 -3.73 4.39 4.27
C ILE A 42 -3.55 4.05 2.78
N ARG A 43 -2.48 4.56 2.14
CA ARG A 43 -2.18 4.28 0.72
C ARG A 43 -1.76 2.83 0.50
N ALA A 44 -1.09 2.22 1.48
CA ALA A 44 -0.70 0.81 1.44
C ALA A 44 -1.89 -0.16 1.57
N MET A 45 -3.09 0.32 1.92
CA MET A 45 -4.29 -0.53 1.88
C MET A 45 -4.62 -1.01 0.46
N ILE A 46 -4.27 -0.24 -0.58
CA ILE A 46 -4.52 -0.64 -1.97
C ILE A 46 -3.78 -1.94 -2.33
N PRO A 47 -2.44 -2.05 -2.18
CA PRO A 47 -1.75 -3.30 -2.44
C PRO A 47 -2.14 -4.43 -1.47
N LEU A 48 -2.55 -4.13 -0.24
CA LEU A 48 -3.07 -5.14 0.69
C LEU A 48 -4.40 -5.73 0.18
N GLN A 49 -5.36 -4.89 -0.18
CA GLN A 49 -6.66 -5.31 -0.73
C GLN A 49 -6.45 -6.10 -2.03
N ALA A 50 -5.52 -5.68 -2.88
CA ALA A 50 -5.17 -6.41 -4.09
C ALA A 50 -4.62 -7.82 -3.80
N ALA A 51 -3.69 -7.93 -2.85
CA ALA A 51 -3.10 -9.21 -2.45
C ALA A 51 -4.17 -10.16 -1.87
N LEU A 52 -5.07 -9.63 -1.03
CA LEU A 52 -6.17 -10.41 -0.44
C LEU A 52 -7.18 -10.87 -1.50
N ALA A 53 -7.52 -10.01 -2.47
CA ALA A 53 -8.39 -10.38 -3.59
C ALA A 53 -7.78 -11.48 -4.47
N ALA A 54 -6.50 -11.34 -4.83
CA ALA A 54 -5.78 -12.37 -5.59
C ALA A 54 -5.71 -13.70 -4.82
N ARG A 55 -5.43 -13.66 -3.51
CA ARG A 55 -5.40 -14.84 -2.64
C ARG A 55 -6.76 -15.51 -2.50
N ALA A 56 -7.85 -14.75 -2.55
CA ALA A 56 -9.22 -15.25 -2.52
C ALA A 56 -9.71 -15.83 -3.87
N GLY A 57 -8.85 -15.88 -4.89
CA GLY A 57 -9.20 -16.42 -6.22
C GLY A 57 -9.73 -15.37 -7.21
N ALA A 58 -9.62 -14.07 -6.89
CA ALA A 58 -10.05 -12.97 -7.76
C ALA A 58 -8.85 -12.14 -8.28
N PRO A 59 -7.98 -12.72 -9.14
CA PRO A 59 -6.75 -12.06 -9.59
C PRO A 59 -7.01 -10.79 -10.42
N VAL A 60 -8.07 -10.79 -11.24
CA VAL A 60 -8.46 -9.62 -12.06
C VAL A 60 -8.88 -8.47 -11.16
N THR A 61 -9.69 -8.72 -10.13
CA THR A 61 -10.07 -7.72 -9.12
C THR A 61 -8.82 -7.20 -8.42
N GLY A 62 -7.88 -8.06 -8.04
CA GLY A 62 -6.62 -7.65 -7.41
C GLY A 62 -5.80 -6.70 -8.31
N LEU A 63 -5.67 -7.01 -9.59
CA LEU A 63 -5.00 -6.15 -10.57
C LEU A 63 -5.73 -4.83 -10.78
N ALA A 64 -7.08 -4.85 -10.85
CA ALA A 64 -7.89 -3.65 -10.98
C ALA A 64 -7.70 -2.71 -9.77
N VAL A 65 -7.70 -3.27 -8.54
CA VAL A 65 -7.40 -2.50 -7.32
C VAL A 65 -5.99 -1.91 -7.37
N MET A 66 -4.97 -2.68 -7.79
CA MET A 66 -3.61 -2.13 -7.96
C MET A 66 -3.54 -0.98 -8.96
N GLY A 67 -4.36 -1.01 -10.01
CA GLY A 67 -4.47 0.07 -10.99
C GLY A 67 -4.86 1.43 -10.38
N LEU A 68 -5.42 1.45 -9.16
CA LEU A 68 -5.81 2.68 -8.46
C LEU A 68 -4.65 3.40 -7.75
N VAL A 69 -3.49 2.76 -7.60
CA VAL A 69 -2.30 3.36 -6.96
C VAL A 69 -1.93 4.75 -7.51
N PRO A 70 -1.80 4.97 -8.83
CA PRO A 70 -1.47 6.30 -9.38
C PRO A 70 -2.53 7.35 -9.03
N LEU A 71 -3.82 6.99 -9.04
CA LEU A 71 -4.91 7.89 -8.66
C LEU A 71 -4.81 8.28 -7.19
N ALA A 72 -4.61 7.31 -6.29
CA ALA A 72 -4.42 7.57 -4.87
C ALA A 72 -3.23 8.49 -4.60
N ARG A 73 -2.13 8.33 -5.33
CA ARG A 73 -0.96 9.23 -5.24
C ARG A 73 -1.28 10.65 -5.72
N SER A 74 -2.05 10.78 -6.80
CA SER A 74 -2.46 12.08 -7.35
C SER A 74 -3.39 12.83 -6.39
N LEU A 75 -4.39 12.15 -5.85
CA LEU A 75 -5.35 12.75 -4.93
C LEU A 75 -4.72 13.11 -3.59
N ALA A 76 -3.82 12.27 -3.06
CA ALA A 76 -3.12 12.56 -1.81
C ALA A 76 -2.33 13.88 -1.85
N ARG A 77 -1.72 14.22 -3.01
CA ARG A 77 -1.01 15.50 -3.19
C ARG A 77 -1.93 16.72 -3.20
N LYS A 78 -3.23 16.54 -3.45
CA LYS A 78 -4.20 17.64 -3.50
C LYS A 78 -4.77 17.97 -2.12
N VAL A 79 -4.90 16.97 -1.25
CA VAL A 79 -5.52 17.12 0.08
C VAL A 79 -4.50 17.35 1.20
N SER A 80 -3.21 17.12 0.94
CA SER A 80 -2.12 17.41 1.87
C SER A 80 -0.99 18.12 1.12
N PRO A 81 -0.87 19.47 1.26
CA PRO A 81 0.21 20.26 0.64
C PRO A 81 1.54 20.19 1.41
N THR A 82 1.58 19.48 2.54
CA THR A 82 2.78 19.31 3.38
C THR A 82 3.77 18.30 2.79
#